data_AF-A0A2R6VZP6-F1
#
_entry.id   AF-A0A2R6VZP6-F1
#
_cell.length_a   1.000
_cell.length_b   1.000
_cell.length_c   1.000
_cell.angle_alpha   90.00
_cell.angle_beta   90.00
_cell.angle_gamma   90.00
#
_symmetry.space_group_name_H-M   'P 1'
#
loop_
_entity.id
_entity.type
_entity.pdbx_description
1 polymer ?
#
loop_
_entity_poly.entity_id
_entity_poly.type
_entity_poly.pdbx_seq_one_letter_code
_entity_poly.pdbx_strand_id
1 'polypeptide(L)'
;MKLILLALLGLAAVNTAVSTDSYSCAGSSLCKNLAQSDCDAARRAIVPGNRYFTGGSATSTGVCSGHCGLFVSGDLCDLTGDEMITAFDELRSRNCQKCGIKTYDDGCQFKADYVTGCT
;
A
#
# COMPACT_ATOMS: atom_id res chain seq x y z
N MET A 1 23.00 -60.44 -15.03
CA MET A 1 22.13 -59.66 -15.92
C MET A 1 20.93 -59.15 -15.13
N LYS A 2 20.96 -57.89 -14.68
CA LYS A 2 19.78 -57.03 -14.55
C LYS A 2 20.29 -55.59 -14.42
N LEU A 3 19.76 -54.78 -15.32
CA LEU A 3 20.22 -53.47 -15.77
C LEU A 3 19.17 -52.45 -15.29
N ILE A 4 19.60 -51.22 -14.97
CA ILE A 4 18.81 -49.95 -14.99
C ILE A 4 17.84 -49.83 -13.76
N LEU A 5 17.54 -48.68 -13.12
CA LEU A 5 17.50 -47.25 -13.49
C LEU A 5 18.02 -46.36 -12.35
N LEU A 6 18.90 -45.42 -12.72
CA LEU A 6 19.10 -44.16 -12.00
C LEU A 6 17.85 -43.29 -12.22
N ALA A 7 17.03 -43.11 -11.18
CA ALA A 7 16.04 -42.04 -11.17
C ALA A 7 16.73 -40.74 -10.75
N LEU A 8 17.21 -39.97 -11.73
CA LEU A 8 17.58 -38.57 -11.54
C LEU A 8 16.28 -37.78 -11.29
N LEU A 9 15.97 -37.56 -10.02
CA LEU A 9 14.97 -36.58 -9.59
C LEU A 9 15.47 -35.20 -10.02
N GLY A 10 14.98 -34.73 -11.17
CA GLY A 10 15.15 -33.35 -11.59
C GLY A 10 14.46 -32.45 -10.58
N LEU A 11 15.23 -31.69 -9.79
CA LEU A 11 14.71 -30.56 -9.04
C LEU A 11 14.28 -29.51 -10.07
N ALA A 12 12.97 -29.38 -10.30
CA ALA A 12 12.44 -28.18 -10.94
C ALA A 12 12.73 -27.01 -10.00
N ALA A 13 13.65 -26.12 -10.39
CA ALA A 13 13.83 -24.85 -9.70
C ALA A 13 12.56 -24.02 -9.88
N VAL A 14 11.76 -23.92 -8.82
CA VAL A 14 10.59 -23.05 -8.80
C VAL A 14 11.11 -21.62 -8.69
N ASN A 15 11.10 -20.88 -9.79
CA ASN A 15 11.43 -19.46 -9.81
C ASN A 15 10.27 -18.70 -9.16
N THR A 16 10.18 -18.71 -7.83
CA THR A 16 9.33 -17.78 -7.10
C THR A 16 9.98 -16.41 -7.18
N ALA A 17 9.57 -15.61 -8.17
CA ALA A 17 9.81 -14.17 -8.10
C ALA A 17 9.09 -13.69 -6.85
N VAL A 18 9.83 -13.48 -5.76
CA VAL A 18 9.32 -12.82 -4.56
C VAL A 18 9.06 -11.38 -5.00
N SER A 19 7.83 -11.09 -5.44
CA SER A 19 7.38 -9.73 -5.63
C SER A 19 7.28 -9.14 -4.24
N THR A 20 8.23 -8.27 -3.89
CA THR A 20 8.26 -7.59 -2.59
C THR A 20 7.53 -6.26 -2.72
N ASP A 21 6.81 -5.88 -1.67
CA ASP A 21 6.29 -4.53 -1.52
C ASP A 21 7.36 -3.48 -1.88
N SER A 22 6.96 -2.44 -2.58
CA SER A 22 7.83 -1.30 -2.92
C SER A 22 7.33 -0.01 -2.27
N TYR A 23 8.27 0.89 -2.01
CA TYR A 23 8.01 2.14 -1.27
C TYR A 23 8.58 3.31 -2.05
N SER A 24 7.83 4.40 -2.12
CA SER A 24 8.26 5.65 -2.74
C SER A 24 7.74 6.84 -1.93
N CYS A 25 8.57 7.87 -1.78
CA CYS A 25 8.11 9.15 -1.19
C CYS A 25 7.50 10.10 -2.26
N ALA A 26 7.12 9.55 -3.42
CA ALA A 26 6.42 10.30 -4.45
C ALA A 26 5.01 10.71 -4.01
N GLY A 27 4.49 11.75 -4.65
CA GLY A 27 3.15 12.28 -4.43
C GLY A 27 2.96 13.54 -5.27
N SER A 28 1.85 14.23 -5.06
CA SER A 28 1.57 15.52 -5.65
C SER A 28 2.68 16.54 -5.38
N SER A 29 2.92 17.46 -6.31
CA SER A 29 3.83 18.59 -6.09
C SER A 29 3.40 19.47 -4.90
N LEU A 30 2.11 19.43 -4.55
CA LEU A 30 1.52 20.14 -3.41
C LEU A 30 1.93 19.54 -2.06
N CYS A 31 2.44 18.30 -2.04
CA CYS A 31 3.00 17.69 -0.84
C CYS A 31 4.14 18.51 -0.21
N LYS A 32 4.81 19.38 -0.98
CA LYS A 32 5.85 20.29 -0.45
C LYS A 32 5.30 21.20 0.66
N ASN A 33 4.08 21.71 0.49
CA ASN A 33 3.44 22.64 1.42
C ASN A 33 2.46 21.96 2.38
N LEU A 34 2.30 20.63 2.27
CA LEU A 34 1.42 19.87 3.16
C LEU A 34 1.99 19.85 4.59
N ALA A 35 1.15 20.06 5.59
CA ALA A 35 1.54 19.90 6.98
C ALA A 35 1.60 18.40 7.32
N GLN A 36 2.68 17.95 7.97
CA GLN A 36 2.77 16.55 8.40
C GLN A 36 1.64 16.20 9.40
N SER A 37 1.24 17.15 10.23
CA SER A 37 0.15 17.01 11.20
C SER A 37 -1.18 16.61 10.57
N ASP A 38 -1.44 17.03 9.32
CA ASP A 38 -2.66 16.67 8.58
C ASP A 38 -2.65 15.16 8.29
N CYS A 39 -1.51 14.62 7.88
CA CYS A 39 -1.38 13.19 7.63
C CYS A 39 -1.44 12.38 8.91
N ASP A 40 -0.85 12.87 10.00
CA ASP A 40 -0.95 12.21 11.31
C ASP A 40 -2.40 12.21 11.82
N ALA A 41 -3.17 13.28 11.56
CA ALA A 41 -4.59 13.35 11.86
C ALA A 41 -5.42 12.40 10.99
N ALA A 42 -5.15 12.34 9.69
CA ALA A 42 -5.79 11.39 8.78
C ALA A 42 -5.50 9.94 9.23
N ARG A 43 -4.28 9.62 9.65
CA ARG A 43 -3.90 8.29 10.18
C ARG A 43 -4.71 7.89 11.40
N ARG A 44 -5.03 8.84 12.29
CA ARG A 44 -5.91 8.58 13.45
C ARG A 44 -7.37 8.35 13.08
N ALA A 45 -7.80 8.81 11.90
CA ALA A 45 -9.16 8.60 11.40
C ALA A 45 -9.34 7.21 10.74
N ILE A 46 -8.27 6.48 10.44
CA ILE A 46 -8.36 5.11 9.93
C ILE A 46 -8.96 4.22 11.02
N VAL A 47 -9.98 3.44 10.66
CA VAL A 47 -10.60 2.45 11.54
C VAL A 47 -10.03 1.07 11.20
N PRO A 48 -9.26 0.43 12.09
CA PRO A 48 -8.59 -0.87 11.87
C PRO A 48 -9.43 -1.94 11.16
N GLY A 49 -10.65 -2.18 11.64
CA GLY A 49 -11.54 -3.23 11.12
C GLY A 49 -12.34 -2.83 9.88
N ASN A 50 -12.25 -1.60 9.41
CA ASN A 50 -12.92 -1.19 8.18
C ASN A 50 -12.13 -1.66 6.96
N ARG A 51 -12.82 -1.78 5.83
CA ARG A 51 -12.20 -2.07 4.54
C ARG A 51 -12.33 -0.86 3.62
N TYR A 52 -11.26 -0.61 2.89
CA TYR A 52 -11.10 0.50 1.99
C TYR A 52 -10.76 -0.05 0.61
N PHE A 53 -11.58 0.26 -0.38
CA PHE A 53 -11.49 -0.46 -1.65
C PHE A 53 -11.76 0.42 -2.87
N THR A 54 -11.18 0.03 -4.00
CA THR A 54 -11.43 0.63 -5.32
C THR A 54 -12.34 -0.29 -6.13
N GLY A 55 -13.38 0.25 -6.77
CA GLY A 55 -14.33 -0.54 -7.59
C GLY A 55 -15.80 -0.18 -7.38
N GLY A 56 -16.69 -0.78 -8.18
CA GLY A 56 -18.07 -0.32 -8.42
C GLY A 56 -19.00 -0.18 -7.21
N SER A 57 -18.75 -0.86 -6.09
CA SER A 57 -19.51 -0.70 -4.83
C SER A 57 -18.84 0.20 -3.78
N ALA A 58 -17.69 0.79 -4.13
CA ALA A 58 -16.97 1.90 -3.47
C ALA A 58 -17.66 2.64 -2.31
N THR A 59 -17.65 2.16 -1.06
CA THR A 59 -18.17 3.00 0.05
C THR A 59 -17.14 4.01 0.56
N SER A 60 -15.86 3.64 0.53
CA SER A 60 -14.74 4.55 0.75
C SER A 60 -13.44 3.92 0.27
N THR A 61 -12.57 4.73 -0.33
CA THR A 61 -11.18 4.34 -0.64
C THR A 61 -10.23 4.75 0.46
N GLY A 62 -10.63 5.57 1.43
CA GLY A 62 -9.72 6.07 2.44
C GLY A 62 -10.32 7.03 3.47
N VAL A 63 -9.44 7.80 4.09
CA VAL A 63 -9.77 8.88 5.03
C VAL A 63 -8.92 10.09 4.70
N CYS A 64 -9.32 11.26 5.20
CA CYS A 64 -8.52 12.46 5.06
C CYS A 64 -8.62 13.34 6.31
N SER A 65 -7.68 14.27 6.43
CA SER A 65 -7.75 15.38 7.37
C SER A 65 -6.97 16.57 6.80
N GLY A 66 -7.55 17.78 6.86
CA GLY A 66 -6.95 18.97 6.27
C GLY A 66 -6.67 18.76 4.78
N HIS A 67 -5.38 18.75 4.40
CA HIS A 67 -4.97 18.51 3.02
C HIS A 67 -4.33 17.15 2.77
N CYS A 68 -4.30 16.24 3.75
CA CYS A 68 -3.75 14.91 3.58
C CYS A 68 -4.84 13.85 3.45
N GLY A 69 -4.79 13.08 2.37
CA GLY A 69 -5.61 11.89 2.16
C GLY A 69 -4.77 10.63 2.29
N LEU A 70 -5.30 9.63 3.00
CA LEU A 70 -4.75 8.29 3.11
C LEU A 70 -5.74 7.34 2.46
N PHE A 71 -5.40 6.76 1.31
CA PHE A 71 -6.37 6.02 0.50
C PHE A 71 -5.73 4.89 -0.30
N VAL A 72 -6.57 3.91 -0.63
CA VAL A 72 -6.28 2.79 -1.51
C VAL A 72 -6.41 3.23 -2.97
N SER A 73 -5.51 2.75 -3.81
CA SER A 73 -5.47 3.00 -5.25
C SER A 73 -5.05 1.74 -6.01
N GLY A 74 -5.35 1.69 -7.31
CA GLY A 74 -5.21 0.50 -8.14
C GLY A 74 -6.56 -0.07 -8.58
N ASP A 75 -6.54 -1.16 -9.33
CA ASP A 75 -7.74 -1.82 -9.86
C ASP A 75 -8.22 -2.92 -8.91
N LEU A 76 -9.50 -2.84 -8.50
CA LEU A 76 -10.14 -3.79 -7.57
C LEU A 76 -9.34 -4.03 -6.27
N CYS A 77 -8.70 -2.98 -5.77
CA CYS A 77 -7.83 -3.03 -4.60
C CYS A 77 -8.60 -2.89 -3.32
N ASP A 78 -8.10 -3.53 -2.27
CA ASP A 78 -8.90 -3.77 -1.08
C ASP A 78 -8.02 -4.01 0.14
N LEU A 79 -7.87 -2.96 0.95
CA LEU A 79 -7.05 -2.99 2.15
C LEU A 79 -7.94 -2.82 3.38
N THR A 80 -7.58 -3.55 4.43
CA THR A 80 -8.07 -3.30 5.79
C THR A 80 -7.47 -2.02 6.36
N GLY A 81 -8.13 -1.44 7.36
CA GLY A 81 -7.59 -0.29 8.07
C GLY A 81 -6.24 -0.58 8.74
N ASP A 82 -6.04 -1.79 9.26
CA ASP A 82 -4.75 -2.21 9.83
C ASP A 82 -3.62 -2.24 8.78
N GLU A 83 -3.91 -2.69 7.56
CA GLU A 83 -2.95 -2.65 6.45
C GLU A 83 -2.60 -1.22 6.07
N MET A 84 -3.59 -0.32 6.01
CA MET A 84 -3.35 1.10 5.73
C MET A 84 -2.54 1.79 6.85
N ILE A 85 -2.81 1.49 8.12
CA ILE A 85 -2.04 2.00 9.26
C ILE A 85 -0.59 1.52 9.16
N THR A 86 -0.40 0.22 8.92
CA THR A 86 0.94 -0.38 8.76
C THR A 86 1.69 0.26 7.60
N ALA A 87 1.05 0.42 6.44
CA ALA A 87 1.64 1.05 5.27
C ALA A 87 2.06 2.50 5.54
N PHE A 88 1.24 3.26 6.27
CA PHE A 88 1.57 4.62 6.69
C PHE A 88 2.82 4.63 7.58
N ASP A 89 2.84 3.79 8.62
CA ASP A 89 3.94 3.73 9.59
C ASP A 89 5.25 3.26 8.92
N GLU A 90 5.18 2.33 7.96
CA GLU A 90 6.32 1.91 7.14
C GLU A 90 6.86 3.06 6.27
N LEU A 91 6.00 3.87 5.64
CA LEU A 91 6.42 5.05 4.88
C LEU A 91 7.11 6.09 5.77
N ARG A 92 6.60 6.32 7.00
CA ARG A 92 7.25 7.20 7.98
C ARG A 92 8.63 6.67 8.38
N SER A 93 8.75 5.36 8.62
CA SER A 93 10.04 4.72 8.97
C SER A 93 11.10 4.87 7.87
N ARG A 94 10.67 5.09 6.63
CA ARG A 94 11.52 5.27 5.45
C ARG A 94 11.77 6.75 5.10
N ASN A 95 11.53 7.66 6.04
CA ASN A 95 11.71 9.11 5.90
C ASN A 95 10.80 9.78 4.84
N CYS A 96 9.72 9.13 4.41
CA CYS A 96 8.68 9.82 3.65
C CYS A 96 7.87 10.65 4.65
N GLN A 97 8.20 11.93 4.83
CA GLN A 97 7.63 12.75 5.92
C GLN A 97 6.14 13.10 5.74
N LYS A 98 5.69 13.28 4.49
CA LYS A 98 4.36 13.83 4.18
C LYS A 98 3.59 12.86 3.30
N CYS A 99 3.98 12.78 2.04
CA CYS A 99 3.38 11.90 1.06
C CYS A 99 4.25 10.67 0.81
N GLY A 100 3.62 9.62 0.29
CA GLY A 100 4.30 8.40 -0.09
C GLY A 100 3.32 7.35 -0.59
N ILE A 101 3.87 6.35 -1.26
CA ILE A 101 3.15 5.25 -1.87
C ILE A 101 3.83 3.96 -1.42
N LYS A 102 3.04 3.05 -0.85
CA LYS A 102 3.39 1.65 -0.74
C LYS A 102 2.66 0.91 -1.84
N THR A 103 3.38 0.16 -2.67
CA THR A 103 2.80 -0.72 -3.68
C THR A 103 2.99 -2.16 -3.22
N TYR A 104 1.89 -2.88 -3.07
CA TYR A 104 1.85 -4.30 -2.73
C TYR A 104 2.20 -5.15 -3.96
N ASP A 105 2.45 -6.44 -3.74
CA ASP A 105 2.86 -7.39 -4.76
C ASP A 105 1.80 -7.65 -5.85
N ASP A 106 0.52 -7.48 -5.50
CA ASP A 106 -0.65 -7.55 -6.38
C ASP A 106 -0.88 -6.26 -7.20
N GLY A 107 -0.04 -5.25 -7.01
CA GLY A 107 -0.15 -3.95 -7.68
C GLY A 107 -1.07 -2.95 -7.00
N CYS A 108 -1.72 -3.33 -5.90
CA CYS A 108 -2.49 -2.41 -5.08
C CYS A 108 -1.59 -1.41 -4.37
N GLN A 109 -2.15 -0.23 -4.09
CA GLN A 109 -1.40 0.85 -3.49
C GLN A 109 -2.10 1.42 -2.28
N PHE A 110 -1.34 1.61 -1.21
CA PHE A 110 -1.66 2.61 -0.20
C PHE A 110 -0.97 3.92 -0.58
N LYS A 111 -1.71 5.02 -0.58
CA LYS A 111 -1.22 6.37 -0.87
C LYS A 111 -1.50 7.32 0.29
N ALA A 112 -0.45 7.97 0.77
CA ALA A 112 -0.53 9.23 1.49
C ALA A 112 -0.25 10.35 0.49
N ASP A 113 -1.25 11.16 0.15
CA ASP A 113 -1.10 12.20 -0.87
C ASP A 113 -1.88 13.47 -0.51
N TYR A 114 -1.55 14.57 -1.19
CA TYR A 114 -2.32 15.81 -1.07
C TYR A 114 -3.70 15.64 -1.70
N VAL A 115 -4.75 16.04 -0.98
CA VAL A 115 -6.13 16.07 -1.47
C VAL A 115 -6.76 17.45 -1.29
N THR A 116 -7.73 17.77 -2.14
CA THR A 116 -8.59 18.95 -1.98
C THR A 116 -9.97 18.53 -1.53
N GLY A 117 -10.61 19.34 -0.67
CA GLY A 117 -12.00 19.11 -0.27
C GLY A 117 -12.18 18.05 0.82
N CYS A 118 -11.21 17.88 1.73
CA CYS A 118 -11.44 17.13 2.94
C CYS A 118 -12.31 17.95 3.91
N THR A 119 -13.56 17.52 4.11
CA THR A 119 -14.55 18.20 4.97
C THR A 119 -15.14 17.24 5.97
#